data_AF-A0A3S0XA38-F1
#
_entry.id   AF-A0A3S0XA38-F1
#
_cell.length_a   1.000
_cell.length_b   1.000
_cell.length_c   1.000
_cell.angle_alpha   90.00
_cell.angle_beta   90.00
_cell.angle_gamma   90.00
#
_symmetry.space_group_name_H-M   'P 1'
#
loop_
_entity.id
_entity.type
_entity.pdbx_description
1 polymer ?
#
loop_
_entity_poly.entity_id
_entity_poly.type
_entity_poly.pdbx_seq_one_letter_code
_entity_poly.pdbx_strand_id
1 'polypeptide(L)' 'MDWALTGGSWLAIISLNAAVASALGRSRLNWFLISFFLGPIASLLLALFGRSEAYELAHQRAEQALEDLSRSPSL' A
#
# COMPACT_ATOMS: atom_id res chain seq x y z
N MET A 1 -7.33 -10.33 -18.99
CA MET A 1 -6.19 -9.47 -19.36
C MET A 1 -5.65 -8.87 -18.07
N ASP A 2 -4.65 -9.53 -17.52
CA ASP A 2 -4.34 -9.54 -16.08
C ASP A 2 -3.09 -8.68 -15.79
N TRP A 3 -2.46 -8.17 -16.85
CA TRP A 3 -1.31 -7.26 -16.84
C TRP A 3 -1.60 -5.92 -16.14
N ALA A 4 -2.87 -5.53 -16.04
CA ALA A 4 -3.32 -4.35 -15.31
C ALA A 4 -3.35 -4.54 -13.78
N LEU A 5 -3.36 -5.78 -13.28
CA LEU A 5 -3.61 -6.08 -11.85
C LEU A 5 -2.34 -6.27 -11.01
N THR A 6 -1.16 -6.49 -11.61
CA THR A 6 0.03 -6.91 -10.84
C THR A 6 1.32 -6.10 -11.04
N GLY A 7 1.42 -5.24 -12.06
CA GLY A 7 2.63 -4.40 -12.20
C GLY A 7 2.68 -3.46 -13.40
N GLY A 8 1.92 -3.74 -14.47
CA GLY A 8 1.86 -2.88 -15.66
C GLY A 8 1.32 -1.48 -15.35
N SER A 9 0.32 -1.39 -14.47
CA SER A 9 -0.30 -0.11 -14.06
C SER A 9 0.68 0.81 -13.33
N TRP A 10 1.57 0.24 -12.51
CA TRP A 10 2.58 1.02 -11.79
C TRP A 10 3.65 1.58 -12.74
N LEU A 11 4.19 0.74 -13.63
CA LEU A 11 5.17 1.19 -14.62
C LEU A 11 4.59 2.20 -15.61
N ALA A 12 3.30 2.08 -15.95
CA ALA A 12 2.60 3.08 -16.75
C ALA A 12 2.56 4.45 -16.07
N ILE A 13 2.24 4.50 -14.77
CA ILE A 13 2.23 5.75 -13.98
C ILE A 13 3.63 6.37 -13.90
N ILE A 14 4.65 5.56 -13.61
CA ILE A 14 6.06 6.03 -13.58
C ILE A 14 6.45 6.64 -14.94
N SER A 15 6.16 5.92 -16.02
CA SER A 15 6.51 6.34 -17.38
C SER A 15 5.76 7.60 -17.80
N LEU A 16 4.48 7.73 -17.41
CA LEU A 16 3.67 8.92 -17.64
C LEU A 16 4.25 10.14 -16.93
N ASN A 17 4.64 10.02 -15.65
CA ASN A 17 5.27 11.11 -14.91
C ASN A 17 6.60 11.54 -15.53
N ALA A 18 7.40 10.59 -16.00
CA ALA A 18 8.64 10.90 -16.72
C ALA A 18 8.38 11.63 -18.05
N ALA A 19 7.35 11.22 -18.80
CA ALA A 19 6.94 11.87 -20.04
C ALA A 19 6.46 13.32 -19.81
N VAL A 20 5.63 13.53 -18.78
CA VAL A 20 5.16 14.87 -18.38
C VAL A 20 6.32 15.77 -17.98
N ALA A 21 7.26 15.27 -17.18
CA ALA A 21 8.45 16.03 -16.79
C ALA A 21 9.30 16.43 -18.01
N SER A 22 9.45 15.53 -18.99
CA SER A 22 10.15 15.82 -20.24
C SER A 22 9.45 16.90 -21.06
N ALA A 23 8.13 16.92 -21.10
CA ALA A 23 7.35 17.93 -21.81
C ALA A 23 7.47 19.33 -21.17
N LEU A 24 7.75 19.37 -19.86
CA LEU A 24 7.95 20.61 -19.08
C LEU A 24 9.42 21.07 -19.04
N GLY A 25 10.30 20.50 -19.87
CA GLY A 25 11.73 20.85 -19.91
C GLY A 25 12.54 20.35 -18.71
N ARG A 26 12.01 19.39 -17.93
CA ARG A 26 12.70 18.77 -16.78
C ARG A 26 13.32 17.42 -17.17
N SER A 27 14.29 16.95 -16.37
CA SER A 27 14.98 15.68 -16.62
C SER A 27 14.04 14.48 -16.49
N ARG A 28 13.75 13.82 -17.62
CA ARG A 28 12.93 12.59 -17.70
C ARG A 28 13.44 11.49 -16.77
N LEU A 29 14.76 11.28 -16.75
CA LEU A 29 15.37 10.21 -15.95
C LEU A 29 15.23 10.47 -14.44
N ASN A 30 15.38 11.72 -14.01
CA ASN A 30 15.26 12.07 -12.60
C ASN A 30 13.83 11.82 -12.10
N TRP A 31 12.83 12.23 -12.89
CA TRP A 31 11.41 12.03 -12.55
C TRP A 31 10.95 10.58 -12.68
N PHE A 32 11.55 9.81 -13.59
CA PHE A 32 11.37 8.36 -13.67
C PHE A 32 11.87 7.68 -12.39
N LEU A 33 13.10 7.96 -11.96
CA LEU A 33 13.69 7.36 -10.76
C LEU A 33 12.91 7.74 -9.49
N ILE A 34 12.54 9.01 -9.33
CA ILE A 34 11.71 9.47 -8.21
C ILE A 34 10.40 8.68 -8.14
N SER A 35 9.71 8.54 -9.27
CA SER A 35 8.43 7.81 -9.33
C SER A 35 8.63 6.32 -9.09
N PHE A 36 9.72 5.73 -9.59
CA PHE A 36 10.04 4.31 -9.43
C PHE A 36 10.26 3.94 -7.96
N PHE A 37 11.02 4.75 -7.22
CA PHE A 37 11.30 4.50 -5.80
C PHE A 37 10.11 4.79 -4.88
N LEU A 38 9.12 5.55 -5.34
CA LEU A 38 7.96 5.94 -4.51
C LEU A 38 7.15 4.73 -4.02
N GLY A 39 7.01 3.70 -4.86
CA GLY A 39 6.28 2.46 -4.53
C GLY A 39 6.97 1.66 -3.43
N PRO A 40 8.24 1.24 -3.61
CA PRO A 40 9.01 0.54 -2.58
C PRO A 40 9.11 1.32 -1.27
N ILE A 41 9.30 2.64 -1.33
CA ILE A 41 9.35 3.49 -0.12
C ILE A 41 8.00 3.46 0.60
N ALA A 42 6.88 3.61 -0.11
CA ALA A 42 5.55 3.50 0.49
C ALA A 42 5.30 2.13 1.13
N SER A 43 5.71 1.04 0.47
CA SER A 43 5.63 -0.31 1.03
C SER A 43 6.50 -0.47 2.28
N LEU A 44 7.71 0.09 2.29
CA LEU A 44 8.58 0.07 3.46
C LEU A 44 7.98 0.86 4.62
N LEU A 45 7.44 2.06 4.35
CA LEU A 45 6.76 2.86 5.35
C LEU A 45 5.55 2.12 5.93
N LEU A 46 4.77 1.44 5.09
CA LEU A 46 3.64 0.63 5.57
C LEU A 46 4.11 -0.57 6.41
N ALA A 47 5.21 -1.22 6.04
CA ALA A 47 5.76 -2.32 6.83
C ALA A 47 6.25 -1.85 8.20
N LEU A 48 6.88 -0.67 8.27
CA LEU A 48 7.45 -0.12 9.50
C LEU A 48 6.41 0.56 10.40
N PHE A 49 5.42 1.24 9.80
CA PHE A 49 4.49 2.12 10.52
C PHE A 49 3.01 1.74 10.33
N GLY A 50 2.69 0.76 9.49
CA GLY A 50 1.31 0.38 9.16
C GLY A 50 0.55 -0.31 10.30
N ARG A 51 1.20 -0.58 11.43
CA ARG A 51 0.50 -1.03 12.65
C ARG A 51 -0.08 0.18 13.37
N SER A 52 -1.38 0.38 13.16
CA SER A 52 -2.15 1.43 13.85
C SER A 52 -2.71 0.90 15.17
N GLU A 53 -2.71 1.73 16.22
CA GLU A 53 -3.39 1.44 17.50
C GLU A 53 -4.86 1.06 17.30
N ALA A 54 -5.52 1.62 16.28
CA ALA A 54 -6.90 1.28 15.94
C ALA A 54 -7.04 -0.19 15.45
N TYR A 55 -6.03 -0.73 14.76
CA TYR A 55 -6.00 -2.14 14.37
C TYR A 55 -5.80 -3.04 15.59
N GLU A 56 -4.93 -2.65 16.52
CA GLU A 56 -4.68 -3.43 17.74
C GLU A 56 -5.92 -3.51 18.63
N LEU A 57 -6.60 -2.38 18.85
CA LEU A 57 -7.86 -2.34 19.61
C LEU A 57 -8.98 -3.16 18.95
N ALA A 58 -9.07 -3.11 17.61
CA ALA A 58 -10.05 -3.90 16.88
C ALA A 58 -9.76 -5.41 16.99
N HIS A 59 -8.49 -5.79 16.94
CA HIS A 59 -8.06 -7.19 17.08
C HIS A 59 -8.33 -7.72 18.49
N GLN A 60 -7.98 -6.95 19.53
CA GLN A 60 -8.25 -7.32 20.93
C GLN A 60 -9.74 -7.50 21.21
N ARG A 61 -10.58 -6.59 20.70
CA ARG A 61 -12.05 -6.70 20.85
C ARG A 61 -12.61 -7.92 20.13
N ALA A 62 -12.07 -8.26 18.96
CA ALA A 62 -12.47 -9.44 18.23
C ALA A 62 -12.12 -10.72 18.99
N GLU A 63 -10.92 -10.80 19.58
CA GLU A 63 -10.53 -11.95 20.42
C GLU A 63 -11.41 -12.07 21.67
N GLN A 64 -11.68 -10.96 22.36
CA GLN A 64 -12.59 -10.96 23.52
C GLN A 64 -13.99 -11.46 23.15
N ALA A 65 -14.54 -11.00 22.02
CA ALA A 65 -15.85 -11.45 21.56
C ALA A 65 -15.87 -12.95 21.20
N LEU A 66 -14.78 -13.48 20.64
CA LEU A 66 -14.64 -14.91 20.35
C LEU A 66 -14.52 -15.75 21.63
N GLU A 67 -13.77 -15.26 22.63
CA GLU A 67 -13.69 -15.90 23.93
C GLU A 67 -15.05 -15.95 24.63
N ASP A 68 -15.80 -14.85 24.60
CA ASP A 68 -17.15 -14.76 25.18
C ASP A 68 -18.14 -15.72 24.49
N LEU A 69 -18.05 -15.83 23.17
CA LEU A 69 -18.83 -16.80 22.39
C LEU A 69 -18.46 -18.24 22.71
N SER A 70 -17.16 -18.53 22.92
CA SER A 70 -16.69 -19.87 23.27
C SER A 70 -17.05 -20.29 24.70
N ARG A 71 -17.20 -19.31 25.61
CA ARG A 71 -17.60 -19.53 27.00
C ARG A 71 -19.10 -19.58 27.20
N SER A 72 -19.89 -19.11 26.24
CA SER A 72 -21.34 -19.18 26.29
C SER A 72 -21.78 -20.62 26.01
N PRO A 73 -22.33 -21.36 27.00
CA PRO A 73 -22.87 -22.69 26.74
C PRO A 73 -24.04 -22.54 25.77
N SER A 74 -24.00 -23.29 24.67
CA SER A 74 -25.09 -23.37 23.70
C SER A 74 -26.38 -23.77 24.43
N LEU A 75 -27.28 -22.79 24.62
CA LEU A 75 -28.65 -23.00 25.08
C LEU A 75 -29.46 -23.80 24.06
#